data_AF-A0A355UP64-F1
#
_entry.id   AF-A0A355UP64-F1
#
_cell.length_a   1.000
_cell.length_b   1.000
_cell.length_c   1.000
_cell.angle_alpha   90.00
_cell.angle_beta   90.00
_cell.angle_gamma   90.00
#
_symmetry.space_group_name_H-M   'P 1'
#
loop_
_entity.id
_entity.type
_entity.pdbx_description
1 polymer ?
#
loop_
_entity_poly.entity_id
_entity_poly.type
_entity_poly.pdbx_seq_one_letter_code
_entity_poly.pdbx_strand_id
1 'polypeptide(L)'
;MKLRTLVWRELFTRKSQLATSFLSIVLGVGVIVAVKNITVYSEKAIARELDALGANILILPKSVSLQNYCGADMQGEEFPEDYLAKLLNSDIQGLDNLSPKLSTPFEADGKRFVLTGILPKSEFQAKAAWQDVGIFSLPQGCGTVAKLPDQKDSSQ
;
A
#
# COMPACT_ATOMS: atom_id res chain seq x y z
N MET A 1 -52.96 -35.15 12.31
CA MET A 1 -52.12 -35.14 11.09
C MET A 1 -51.35 -33.83 11.03
N LYS A 2 -50.03 -33.85 10.80
CA LYS A 2 -49.18 -32.65 10.89
C LYS A 2 -49.13 -31.94 9.52
N LEU A 3 -49.60 -30.70 9.43
CA LEU A 3 -49.65 -29.88 8.21
C LEU A 3 -48.33 -29.91 7.40
N ARG A 4 -47.19 -29.95 8.10
CA ARG A 4 -45.84 -30.03 7.52
C ARG A 4 -45.65 -31.22 6.57
N THR A 5 -46.20 -32.41 6.88
CA THR A 5 -46.01 -33.60 6.02
C THR A 5 -46.79 -33.47 4.72
N LEU A 6 -47.91 -32.74 4.74
CA LEU A 6 -48.75 -32.52 3.56
C LEU A 6 -48.10 -31.50 2.62
N VAL A 7 -47.58 -30.39 3.18
CA VAL A 7 -46.81 -29.38 2.43
C VAL A 7 -45.56 -29.98 1.80
N TRP A 8 -44.80 -30.79 2.54
CA TRP A 8 -43.58 -31.42 2.02
C TRP A 8 -43.90 -32.38 0.87
N ARG A 9 -44.98 -33.16 0.98
CA ARG A 9 -45.41 -34.06 -0.08
C ARG A 9 -45.81 -33.30 -1.34
N GLU A 10 -46.58 -32.22 -1.21
CA GLU A 10 -47.03 -31.41 -2.35
C GLU A 10 -45.89 -30.66 -3.04
N LEU A 11 -44.90 -30.19 -2.27
CA LEU A 11 -43.65 -29.65 -2.82
C LEU A 11 -43.01 -30.71 -3.75
N PHE A 12 -42.72 -31.91 -3.23
CA PHE A 12 -42.05 -32.94 -4.01
C PHE A 12 -42.86 -33.54 -5.18
N THR A 13 -44.17 -33.28 -5.26
CA THR A 13 -45.01 -33.67 -6.41
C THR A 13 -44.73 -32.81 -7.65
N ARG A 14 -44.40 -31.51 -7.49
CA ARG A 14 -44.19 -30.56 -8.60
C ARG A 14 -42.71 -30.19 -8.79
N LYS A 15 -41.90 -31.21 -9.11
CA LYS A 15 -40.43 -31.12 -9.16
C LYS A 15 -39.89 -30.07 -10.14
N SER A 16 -40.51 -29.89 -11.31
CA SER A 16 -40.04 -28.94 -12.33
C SER A 16 -40.25 -27.48 -11.93
N GLN A 17 -41.43 -27.15 -11.41
CA GLN A 17 -41.78 -25.79 -11.00
C GLN A 17 -41.00 -25.32 -9.77
N LEU A 18 -40.72 -26.23 -8.83
CA LEU A 18 -39.87 -25.90 -7.69
C LEU A 18 -38.41 -25.71 -8.08
N ALA A 19 -37.89 -26.54 -9.00
CA ALA A 19 -36.50 -26.43 -9.43
C ALA A 19 -36.23 -25.05 -10.05
N THR A 20 -37.13 -24.55 -10.91
CA THR A 20 -36.97 -23.25 -11.55
C THR A 20 -37.10 -22.08 -10.57
N SER A 21 -38.09 -22.12 -9.65
CA SER A 21 -38.23 -21.09 -8.61
C SER A 21 -37.06 -21.07 -7.63
N PHE A 22 -36.60 -22.25 -7.19
CA PHE A 22 -35.43 -22.36 -6.31
C PHE A 22 -34.17 -21.85 -7.01
N LEU A 23 -33.94 -22.25 -8.26
CA LEU A 23 -32.80 -21.81 -9.05
C LEU A 23 -32.79 -20.28 -9.24
N SER A 24 -33.96 -19.68 -9.53
CA SER A 24 -34.08 -18.24 -9.69
C SER A 24 -33.72 -17.47 -8.42
N ILE A 25 -34.18 -17.93 -7.25
CA ILE A 25 -33.86 -17.33 -5.96
C ILE A 25 -32.36 -17.47 -5.66
N VAL A 26 -31.79 -18.65 -5.87
CA VAL A 26 -30.35 -18.90 -5.65
C VAL A 26 -29.50 -18.02 -6.55
N LEU A 27 -29.84 -17.90 -7.83
CA LEU A 27 -29.13 -17.02 -8.76
C LEU A 27 -29.28 -15.55 -8.37
N GLY A 28 -30.49 -15.09 -8.04
CA GLY A 28 -30.73 -13.70 -7.66
C GLY A 28 -29.95 -13.29 -6.41
N VAL A 29 -30.05 -14.07 -5.34
CA VAL A 29 -29.30 -13.81 -4.10
C VAL A 29 -27.79 -13.98 -4.33
N GLY A 30 -27.40 -15.01 -5.08
CA GLY A 30 -26.00 -15.30 -5.39
C GLY A 30 -25.31 -14.15 -6.12
N VAL A 31 -25.94 -13.58 -7.14
CA VAL A 31 -25.39 -12.43 -7.88
C VAL A 31 -25.26 -11.21 -6.97
N ILE A 32 -26.27 -10.89 -6.15
CA ILE A 32 -26.23 -9.74 -5.25
C ILE A 32 -25.08 -9.89 -4.23
N VAL A 33 -24.94 -11.08 -3.63
CA VAL A 33 -23.86 -11.37 -2.68
C VAL A 33 -22.50 -11.32 -3.38
N ALA A 34 -22.38 -11.89 -4.58
CA ALA A 34 -21.14 -11.87 -5.36
C ALA A 34 -20.69 -10.43 -5.66
N VAL A 35 -21.60 -9.58 -6.15
CA VAL A 35 -21.30 -8.16 -6.43
C VAL A 35 -20.86 -7.44 -5.16
N LYS A 36 -21.62 -7.57 -4.06
CA LYS A 36 -21.24 -6.94 -2.78
C LYS A 36 -19.86 -7.38 -2.30
N ASN A 37 -19.56 -8.67 -2.42
CA ASN A 37 -18.31 -9.23 -1.97
C ASN A 37 -17.14 -8.71 -2.83
N ILE A 38 -17.30 -8.76 -4.16
CA ILE A 38 -16.29 -8.26 -5.10
C ILE A 38 -16.01 -6.78 -4.84
N THR A 39 -17.05 -5.94 -4.70
CA THR A 39 -16.85 -4.50 -4.44
C THR A 39 -16.02 -4.24 -3.19
N VAL A 40 -16.34 -4.89 -2.07
CA VAL A 40 -15.62 -4.68 -0.80
C VAL A 40 -14.17 -5.16 -0.89
N TYR A 41 -13.92 -6.29 -1.56
CA TYR A 41 -12.54 -6.78 -1.73
C TYR A 41 -11.75 -5.96 -2.73
N SER A 42 -12.38 -5.44 -3.79
CA SER A 42 -11.76 -4.53 -4.75
C SER A 42 -11.35 -3.22 -4.11
N GLU A 43 -12.21 -2.62 -3.29
CA GLU A 43 -11.88 -1.40 -2.54
C GLU A 43 -10.65 -1.60 -1.66
N LYS A 44 -10.61 -2.70 -0.91
CA LYS A 44 -9.45 -3.05 -0.06
C LYS A 44 -8.19 -3.40 -0.85
N ALA A 45 -8.31 -3.92 -2.06
CA ALA A 45 -7.17 -4.21 -2.92
C ALA A 45 -6.59 -2.92 -3.49
N ILE A 46 -7.46 -2.04 -4.00
CA ILE A 46 -7.07 -0.73 -4.54
C ILE A 46 -6.45 0.13 -3.46
N ALA A 47 -7.03 0.19 -2.25
CA ALA A 47 -6.45 0.93 -1.13
C ALA A 47 -5.01 0.47 -0.82
N ARG A 48 -4.78 -0.85 -0.77
CA ARG A 48 -3.43 -1.40 -0.54
C ARG A 48 -2.44 -1.05 -1.66
N GLU A 49 -2.87 -1.12 -2.91
CA GLU A 49 -2.02 -0.71 -4.04
C GLU A 49 -1.69 0.79 -3.99
N LEU A 50 -2.68 1.63 -3.65
CA LEU A 50 -2.47 3.07 -3.46
C LEU A 50 -1.54 3.39 -2.29
N ASP A 51 -1.65 2.66 -1.18
CA ASP A 51 -0.75 2.79 -0.03
C ASP A 51 0.68 2.34 -0.38
N ALA A 52 0.82 1.35 -1.27
CA ALA A 52 2.10 0.84 -1.74
C ALA A 52 2.84 1.81 -2.69
N LEU A 53 2.14 2.74 -3.35
CA LEU A 53 2.76 3.79 -4.16
C LEU A 53 3.59 4.79 -3.32
N GLY A 54 3.44 4.76 -1.99
CA GLY A 54 4.25 5.54 -1.06
C GLY A 54 3.66 6.92 -0.76
N ALA A 55 4.53 7.91 -0.51
CA ALA A 55 4.10 9.23 -0.01
C ALA A 55 3.12 9.93 -0.97
N ASN A 56 1.82 9.85 -0.68
CA ASN A 56 0.77 10.43 -1.52
C ASN A 56 0.76 11.97 -1.51
N ILE A 57 1.39 12.60 -0.51
CA ILE A 57 1.49 14.05 -0.39
C ILE A 57 2.89 14.42 0.09
N LEU A 58 3.61 15.21 -0.70
CA LEU A 58 4.89 15.82 -0.32
C LEU A 58 4.64 17.26 0.12
N ILE A 59 5.03 17.59 1.34
CA ILE A 59 4.94 18.93 1.91
C ILE A 59 6.35 19.50 2.02
N LEU A 60 6.58 20.67 1.41
CA LEU A 60 7.86 21.37 1.42
C LEU A 60 7.71 22.77 2.02
N PRO A 61 8.77 23.34 2.63
CA PRO A 61 8.77 24.74 3.04
C PRO A 61 8.47 25.66 1.85
N LYS A 62 7.80 26.80 2.10
CA LYS A 62 7.33 27.71 1.05
C LYS A 62 8.44 28.25 0.14
N SER A 63 9.66 28.33 0.66
CA SER A 63 10.86 28.81 0.00
C SER A 63 11.58 27.73 -0.84
N VAL A 64 11.23 26.45 -0.68
CA VAL A 64 11.93 25.33 -1.30
C VAL A 64 11.15 24.81 -2.52
N SER A 65 11.84 24.70 -3.65
CA SER A 65 11.26 24.11 -4.87
C SER A 65 11.37 22.58 -4.88
N LEU A 66 10.60 21.91 -5.75
CA LEU A 66 10.76 20.46 -5.97
C LEU A 66 12.16 20.10 -6.48
N GLN A 67 12.80 20.97 -7.27
CA GLN A 67 14.15 20.71 -7.78
C GLN A 67 15.17 20.72 -6.64
N ASN A 68 15.01 21.65 -5.69
CA ASN A 68 15.80 21.75 -4.48
C ASN A 68 15.66 20.48 -3.62
N TYR A 69 14.44 19.94 -3.53
CA TYR A 69 14.17 18.65 -2.88
C TYR A 69 14.88 17.47 -3.54
N CYS A 70 14.77 17.33 -4.85
CA CYS A 70 15.49 16.27 -5.56
C CYS A 70 17.01 16.42 -5.48
N GLY A 71 17.52 17.64 -5.37
CA GLY A 71 18.94 17.94 -5.18
C GLY A 71 19.44 17.85 -3.73
N ALA A 72 18.56 17.53 -2.77
CA ALA A 72 18.82 17.58 -1.34
C ALA A 72 19.41 18.93 -0.84
N ASP A 73 19.06 20.02 -1.51
CA ASP A 73 19.50 21.37 -1.19
C ASP A 73 18.30 22.18 -0.69
N MET A 74 17.97 22.03 0.60
CA MET A 74 16.86 22.72 1.24
C MET A 74 17.14 24.21 1.52
N GLN A 75 18.28 24.75 1.07
CA GLN A 75 18.67 26.16 1.30
C GLN A 75 18.66 26.58 2.78
N GLY A 76 18.78 25.62 3.71
CA GLY A 76 18.73 25.86 5.16
C GLY A 76 17.32 26.09 5.72
N GLU A 77 16.28 25.87 4.93
CA GLU A 77 14.89 26.00 5.35
C GLU A 77 14.35 24.66 5.84
N GLU A 78 13.85 24.65 7.07
CA GLU A 78 13.35 23.45 7.74
C GLU A 78 12.00 23.71 8.40
N PHE A 79 11.20 22.66 8.55
CA PHE A 79 9.98 22.75 9.35
C PHE A 79 10.32 22.69 10.84
N PRO A 80 9.70 23.55 11.68
CA PRO A 80 9.78 23.37 13.12
C PRO A 80 9.24 22.00 13.53
N GLU A 81 9.97 21.30 14.41
CA GLU A 81 9.58 19.95 14.88
C GLU A 81 8.21 19.94 15.56
N ASP A 82 7.81 21.05 16.20
CA ASP A 82 6.49 21.22 16.81
C ASP A 82 5.33 21.02 15.83
N TYR A 83 5.54 21.23 14.52
CA TYR A 83 4.50 21.00 13.53
C TYR A 83 4.19 19.51 13.38
N LEU A 84 5.19 18.65 13.53
CA LEU A 84 4.99 17.21 13.56
C LEU A 84 4.15 16.80 14.78
N ALA A 85 4.45 17.37 15.96
CA ALA A 85 3.68 17.10 17.16
C ALA A 85 2.22 17.54 17.00
N LYS A 86 1.96 18.68 16.34
CA LYS A 86 0.60 19.13 16.05
C LYS A 86 -0.13 18.19 15.10
N LEU A 87 0.53 17.73 14.04
CA LEU A 87 -0.05 16.80 13.05
C LEU A 87 -0.36 15.43 13.67
N LEU A 88 0.54 14.91 14.49
CA LEU A 88 0.34 13.63 15.18
C LEU A 88 -0.78 13.68 16.25
N ASN A 89 -1.00 14.84 16.87
CA ASN A 89 -2.05 15.03 17.87
C ASN A 89 -3.38 15.54 17.27
N SER A 90 -3.40 15.87 15.98
CA SER A 90 -4.59 16.32 15.29
C SER A 90 -5.36 15.13 14.72
N ASP A 91 -6.68 15.13 14.90
CA ASP A 91 -7.59 14.12 14.35
C ASP A 91 -7.92 14.44 12.88
N ILE A 92 -6.89 14.65 12.05
CA ILE A 92 -7.07 14.95 10.63
C ILE A 92 -7.50 13.67 9.92
N GLN A 93 -8.76 13.65 9.48
CA GLN A 93 -9.29 12.54 8.72
C GLN A 93 -8.50 12.34 7.41
N GLY A 94 -7.98 11.13 7.20
CA GLY A 94 -7.18 10.77 6.03
C GLY A 94 -5.66 10.92 6.20
N LEU A 95 -5.19 11.36 7.38
CA LEU A 95 -3.78 11.34 7.73
C LEU A 95 -3.42 10.00 8.40
N ASP A 96 -2.93 9.05 7.61
CA ASP A 96 -2.62 7.70 8.11
C ASP A 96 -1.14 7.55 8.49
N ASN A 97 -0.22 8.09 7.68
CA ASN A 97 1.21 7.91 7.89
C ASN A 97 2.03 9.17 7.59
N LEU A 98 3.01 9.45 8.45
CA LEU A 98 3.89 10.62 8.35
C LEU A 98 5.34 10.17 8.32
N SER A 99 6.07 10.52 7.26
CA SER A 99 7.51 10.28 7.15
C SER A 99 8.25 11.61 7.09
N PRO A 100 8.48 12.28 8.24
CA PRO A 100 9.28 13.49 8.30
C PRO A 100 10.72 13.15 7.96
N LYS A 101 11.30 13.91 7.02
CA LYS A 101 12.67 13.72 6.55
C LYS A 101 13.39 15.04 6.51
N LEU A 102 14.63 15.04 6.96
CA LEU A 102 15.55 16.16 6.83
C LEU A 102 16.73 15.70 5.99
N SER A 103 16.83 16.18 4.76
CA SER A 103 17.93 15.84 3.85
C SER A 103 18.86 17.03 3.69
N THR A 104 20.14 16.81 3.98
CA THR A 104 21.18 17.83 3.84
C THR A 104 22.36 17.28 3.03
N PRO A 105 23.00 18.08 2.18
CA PRO A 105 24.21 17.65 1.50
C PRO A 105 25.36 17.58 2.52
N PHE A 106 26.14 16.51 2.46
CA PHE A 106 27.26 16.27 3.34
C PHE A 106 28.48 15.86 2.51
N GLU A 107 29.61 16.51 2.72
CA GLU A 107 30.86 16.19 2.02
C GLU A 107 31.79 15.42 2.95
N ALA A 108 32.20 14.24 2.52
CA ALA A 108 33.18 13.41 3.20
C ALA A 108 34.15 12.82 2.18
N ASP A 109 35.45 12.86 2.49
CA ASP A 109 36.49 12.28 1.65
C ASP A 109 36.45 12.77 0.18
N GLY A 110 36.17 14.07 -0.02
CA GLY A 110 36.07 14.68 -1.34
C GLY A 110 34.87 14.22 -2.18
N LYS A 111 33.92 13.47 -1.60
CA LYS A 111 32.69 13.01 -2.24
C LYS A 111 31.48 13.64 -1.56
N ARG A 112 30.49 13.99 -2.37
CA ARG A 112 29.23 14.56 -1.91
C ARG A 112 28.20 13.45 -1.68
N PHE A 113 27.67 13.40 -0.48
CA PHE A 113 26.63 12.49 -0.04
C PHE A 113 25.39 13.29 0.36
N VAL A 114 24.23 12.62 0.43
CA VAL A 114 23.03 13.16 1.03
C VAL A 114 22.82 12.46 2.36
N LEU A 115 22.85 13.22 3.45
CA LEU A 115 22.51 12.73 4.77
C LEU A 115 21.03 13.00 5.02
N THR A 116 20.24 11.94 5.18
CA THR A 116 18.81 12.06 5.49
C THR A 116 18.54 11.60 6.92
N GLY A 117 18.18 12.55 7.79
CA GLY A 117 17.61 12.28 9.10
C GLY A 117 16.15 11.86 8.99
N ILE A 118 15.78 10.79 9.70
CA ILE A 118 14.43 10.23 9.71
C ILE A 118 13.97 9.99 11.14
N LEU A 119 12.66 10.08 11.38
CA LEU A 119 12.09 9.72 12.68
C LEU A 119 11.69 8.22 12.70
N PRO A 120 12.37 7.36 13.50
CA PRO A 120 12.22 5.91 13.41
C PRO A 120 10.80 5.38 13.61
N LYS A 121 10.07 5.92 14.61
CA LYS A 121 8.75 5.40 15.01
C LYS A 121 7.70 5.48 13.89
N SER A 122 7.85 6.43 12.98
CA SER A 122 6.91 6.63 11.88
C SER A 122 7.42 6.04 10.56
N GLU A 123 8.74 6.02 10.32
CA GLU A 123 9.30 5.48 9.08
C GLU A 123 9.35 3.95 9.02
N PHE A 124 9.52 3.25 10.14
CA PHE A 124 9.53 1.78 10.13
C PHE A 124 8.15 1.16 9.89
N GLN A 125 7.07 1.81 10.33
CA GLN A 125 5.70 1.37 10.01
C GLN A 125 5.40 1.56 8.52
N ALA A 126 5.89 2.67 7.93
CA ALA A 126 5.81 2.91 6.49
C ALA A 126 6.64 1.92 5.65
N LYS A 127 7.90 1.68 6.04
CA LYS A 127 8.84 0.83 5.27
C LYS A 127 8.60 -0.66 5.43
N ALA A 128 8.11 -1.12 6.58
CA ALA A 128 7.75 -2.54 6.76
C ALA A 128 6.62 -2.95 5.80
N ALA A 129 5.65 -2.05 5.57
CA ALA A 129 4.61 -2.25 4.56
C ALA A 129 5.19 -2.35 3.14
N TRP A 130 6.27 -1.63 2.83
CA TRP A 130 6.90 -1.65 1.49
C TRP A 130 7.79 -2.87 1.24
N GLN A 131 8.35 -3.48 2.28
CA GLN A 131 9.11 -4.73 2.16
C GLN A 131 8.21 -5.95 1.89
N ASP A 132 7.02 -5.98 2.50
CA ASP A 132 6.09 -7.12 2.38
C ASP A 132 5.35 -7.16 1.02
N VAL A 133 5.28 -6.02 0.33
CA VAL A 133 4.70 -5.89 -1.03
C VAL A 133 5.73 -6.24 -2.14
N GLY A 134 6.93 -6.69 -1.78
CA GLY A 134 7.93 -7.16 -2.76
C GLY A 134 8.51 -6.06 -3.66
N ILE A 135 8.23 -4.78 -3.40
CA ILE A 135 8.71 -3.64 -4.20
C ILE A 135 10.25 -3.47 -4.09
N PHE A 136 10.87 -4.07 -3.06
CA PHE A 136 12.33 -4.18 -2.94
C PHE A 136 12.95 -5.41 -3.60
N SER A 137 12.19 -6.24 -4.35
CA SER A 137 12.82 -7.07 -5.37
C SER A 137 13.32 -6.13 -6.46
N LEU A 138 14.58 -5.70 -6.34
CA LEU A 138 15.30 -4.95 -7.36
C LEU A 138 15.00 -5.62 -8.71
N PRO A 139 14.46 -4.90 -9.71
CA PRO A 139 14.35 -5.46 -11.05
C PRO A 139 15.74 -5.96 -11.46
N GLN A 140 15.81 -7.19 -11.99
CA GLN A 140 17.06 -7.76 -12.51
C GLN A 140 17.69 -6.73 -13.45
N GLY A 141 18.82 -6.15 -13.03
CA GLY A 141 19.57 -5.17 -13.83
C GLY A 141 19.85 -3.81 -13.18
N CYS A 142 19.26 -3.46 -12.03
CA CYS A 142 19.61 -2.21 -11.34
C CYS A 142 20.63 -2.45 -10.21
N GLY A 143 21.90 -2.13 -10.46
CA GLY A 143 22.93 -1.99 -9.42
C GLY A 143 23.79 -3.23 -9.11
N THR A 144 23.55 -4.38 -9.74
CA THR A 144 24.55 -5.45 -9.73
C THR A 144 25.51 -5.22 -10.88
N VAL A 145 26.77 -4.88 -10.59
CA VAL A 145 27.86 -5.08 -11.56
C VAL A 145 27.73 -6.50 -12.10
N ALA A 146 27.45 -6.63 -13.38
CA ALA A 146 27.34 -7.91 -14.04
C ALA A 146 28.65 -8.65 -13.80
N LYS A 147 28.59 -9.79 -13.10
CA LYS A 147 29.72 -10.69 -13.02
C LYS A 147 29.92 -11.24 -14.44
N LEU A 148 30.88 -10.68 -15.16
CA LEU A 148 31.27 -11.16 -16.48
C LEU A 148 31.65 -12.65 -16.35
N PRO A 149 31.11 -13.53 -17.20
CA PRO A 149 31.41 -14.95 -17.14
C PRO A 149 32.77 -15.24 -17.79
N ASP A 150 33.87 -14.73 -17.21
CA ASP A 150 35.22 -15.27 -17.45
C ASP A 150 36.30 -14.85 -16.43
N GLN A 151 35.95 -14.63 -15.15
CA GLN A 151 36.98 -14.62 -14.10
C GLN A 151 37.01 -15.98 -13.40
N LYS A 152 37.94 -16.82 -13.86
CA LYS A 152 38.43 -17.96 -13.08
C LYS A 152 39.05 -17.45 -11.79
N ASP A 153 38.50 -17.95 -10.70
CA ASP A 153 39.10 -17.93 -9.37
C ASP A 153 40.49 -18.57 -9.45
N SER A 154 41.53 -17.76 -9.23
CA SER A 154 42.89 -18.26 -9.06
C SER A 154 43.31 -17.91 -7.65
N SER A 155 42.98 -18.82 -6.74
CA SER A 155 43.64 -18.92 -5.45
C SER A 155 45.14 -19.13 -5.66
N GLN A 156 45.95 -18.16 -5.25
CA GLN A 156 47.24 -18.38 -4.59
C GLN A 156 47.66 -17.12 -3.83
#